data_AF-S7PYE8-F1
#
_entry.id   AF-S7PYE8-F1
#
_cell.length_a   1.000
_cell.length_b   1.000
_cell.length_c   1.000
_cell.angle_alpha   90.00
_cell.angle_beta   90.00
_cell.angle_gamma   90.00
#
_symmetry.space_group_name_H-M   'P 1'
#
loop_
_entity.id
_entity.type
_entity.pdbx_description
1 polymer ?
#
loop_
_entity_poly.entity_id
_entity_poly.type
_entity_poly.pdbx_seq_one_letter_code
_entity_poly.pdbx_strand_id
1 'polypeptide(L)'
;GKTSIYEVLFNGMEPKETFYIETTTRLTKYHYDTVIPLEIWDCPWNTTPETLGTSLAEFSALVFIIDIHDMYQSPIARLLEYVVAAASENPDLNIEVFVHKSEALPEDLKYEHFRHIQTRVLEELFDAEYDQIPLNFYLTSVYDHTIHEAFSRVLHKLIDSLPYMEELLNVYCANSQSSKAFLFDVHSRLYVATDASPVDTATHNLCCDYLQMLYAFGPLYKCVRLYTAVHKFRC
;
A
#
# COMPACT_ATOMS: atom_id res chain seq x y z
N GLY A 1 2.12 9.70 -8.55
CA GLY A 1 1.69 9.30 -7.20
C GLY A 1 1.17 7.87 -7.23
N LYS A 2 -0.07 7.65 -7.69
CA LYS A 2 -0.70 6.32 -7.71
C LYS A 2 0.12 5.27 -8.47
N THR A 3 0.44 5.53 -9.74
CA THR A 3 1.26 4.64 -10.57
C THR A 3 2.66 4.44 -9.99
N SER A 4 3.26 5.50 -9.43
CA SER A 4 4.54 5.43 -8.74
C SER A 4 4.52 4.43 -7.57
N ILE A 5 3.45 4.43 -6.77
CA ILE A 5 3.26 3.47 -5.67
C ILE A 5 3.18 2.04 -6.22
N TYR A 6 2.39 1.83 -7.28
CA TYR A 6 2.24 0.51 -7.90
C TYR A 6 3.59 -0.02 -8.41
N GLU A 7 4.34 0.78 -9.17
CA GLU A 7 5.63 0.38 -9.74
C GLU A 7 6.67 0.05 -8.66
N VAL A 8 6.71 0.83 -7.56
CA VAL A 8 7.66 0.61 -6.46
C VAL A 8 7.31 -0.64 -5.66
N LEU A 9 6.01 -0.88 -5.36
CA LEU A 9 5.59 -2.02 -4.56
C LEU A 9 5.63 -3.35 -5.32
N PHE A 10 5.15 -3.36 -6.58
CA PHE A 10 4.87 -4.61 -7.29
C PHE A 10 5.91 -4.95 -8.37
N ASN A 11 6.49 -3.94 -9.01
CA ASN A 11 7.50 -4.13 -10.06
C ASN A 11 8.93 -3.91 -9.55
N GLY A 12 9.10 -3.47 -8.31
CA GLY A 12 10.41 -3.23 -7.69
C GLY A 12 11.17 -2.08 -8.34
N MET A 13 10.48 -1.12 -8.97
CA MET A 13 11.10 0.08 -9.54
C MET A 13 11.77 0.90 -8.42
N GLU A 14 12.95 1.46 -8.70
CA GLU A 14 13.60 2.34 -7.72
C GLU A 14 12.81 3.64 -7.56
N PRO A 15 12.66 4.17 -6.33
CA PRO A 15 11.89 5.41 -6.09
C PRO A 15 12.34 6.60 -6.95
N LYS A 16 13.63 6.68 -7.29
CA LYS A 16 14.20 7.75 -8.14
C LYS A 16 13.74 7.65 -9.60
N GLU A 17 13.49 6.45 -10.09
CA GLU A 17 13.04 6.21 -11.47
C GLU A 17 11.57 6.60 -11.64
N THR A 18 10.80 6.64 -10.55
CA THR A 18 9.38 7.01 -10.58
C THR A 18 9.12 8.43 -11.09
N PHE A 19 10.13 9.30 -11.05
CA PHE A 19 10.06 10.65 -11.63
C PHE A 19 9.84 10.64 -13.15
N TYR A 20 10.28 9.58 -13.83
CA TYR A 20 10.15 9.43 -15.29
C TYR A 20 8.86 8.75 -15.73
N ILE A 21 7.98 8.38 -14.79
CA ILE A 21 6.69 7.77 -15.11
C ILE A 21 5.79 8.84 -15.77
N GLU A 22 5.26 8.52 -16.94
CA GLU A 22 4.33 9.38 -17.66
C GLU A 22 2.98 9.50 -16.91
N THR A 23 2.26 10.58 -17.16
CA THR A 23 0.95 10.78 -16.53
C THR A 23 -0.05 9.74 -17.05
N THR A 24 -0.66 9.00 -16.14
CA THR A 24 -1.73 8.04 -16.44
C THR A 24 -2.94 8.76 -17.03
N THR A 25 -3.20 8.51 -18.31
CA THR A 25 -4.33 9.11 -19.06
C THR A 25 -5.52 8.18 -19.19
N ARG A 26 -5.32 6.88 -18.94
CA ARG A 26 -6.32 5.84 -19.11
C ARG A 26 -6.30 4.92 -17.91
N LEU A 27 -7.47 4.37 -17.60
CA LEU A 27 -7.61 3.36 -16.56
C LEU A 27 -6.82 2.10 -16.97
N THR A 28 -5.91 1.68 -16.09
CA THR A 28 -5.05 0.50 -16.27
C THR A 28 -5.35 -0.50 -15.17
N LYS A 29 -5.54 -1.75 -15.55
CA LYS A 29 -5.80 -2.85 -14.63
C LYS A 29 -4.56 -3.72 -14.53
N TYR A 30 -4.15 -4.01 -13.30
CA TYR A 30 -3.00 -4.84 -13.01
C TYR A 30 -3.46 -6.07 -12.24
N HIS A 31 -2.99 -7.25 -12.65
CA HIS A 31 -3.19 -8.48 -11.89
C HIS A 31 -1.89 -8.82 -11.18
N TYR A 32 -1.97 -9.05 -9.87
CA TYR A 32 -0.82 -9.42 -9.06
C TYR A 32 -1.18 -10.60 -8.16
N ASP A 33 -0.47 -11.71 -8.36
CA ASP A 33 -0.68 -12.93 -7.60
C ASP A 33 0.09 -12.87 -6.29
N THR A 34 -0.62 -12.67 -5.17
CA THR A 34 -0.07 -12.78 -3.80
C THR A 34 -0.69 -13.96 -3.06
N VAL A 35 -0.67 -13.92 -1.72
CA VAL A 35 -1.49 -14.81 -0.87
C VAL A 35 -2.97 -14.78 -1.27
N ILE A 36 -3.45 -13.63 -1.74
CA ILE A 36 -4.71 -13.49 -2.47
C ILE A 36 -4.44 -12.86 -3.85
N PRO A 37 -5.10 -13.32 -4.93
CA PRO A 37 -4.97 -12.66 -6.23
C PRO A 37 -5.59 -11.26 -6.16
N LEU A 38 -4.80 -10.24 -6.51
CA LEU A 38 -5.23 -8.84 -6.49
C LEU A 38 -5.45 -8.34 -7.92
N GLU A 39 -6.57 -7.66 -8.14
CA GLU A 39 -6.82 -6.84 -9.32
C GLU A 39 -6.77 -5.36 -8.93
N ILE A 40 -5.67 -4.69 -9.26
CA ILE A 40 -5.41 -3.30 -8.89
C ILE A 40 -5.78 -2.39 -10.06
N TRP A 41 -6.69 -1.45 -9.82
CA TRP A 41 -7.14 -0.49 -10.83
C TRP A 41 -6.45 0.85 -10.60
N ASP A 42 -5.51 1.19 -11.50
CA ASP A 42 -4.89 2.51 -11.51
C ASP A 42 -5.73 3.47 -12.36
N CYS A 43 -6.38 4.41 -11.67
CA CYS A 43 -7.32 5.35 -12.27
C CYS A 43 -6.65 6.72 -12.51
N PRO A 44 -6.91 7.37 -13.66
CA PRO A 44 -6.44 8.71 -13.92
C PRO A 44 -7.05 9.73 -12.93
N TRP A 45 -6.42 10.89 -12.81
CA TRP A 45 -6.85 11.92 -11.86
C TRP A 45 -8.31 12.35 -12.05
N ASN A 46 -8.82 12.37 -13.27
CA ASN A 46 -10.17 12.83 -13.60
C ASN A 46 -11.28 11.80 -13.39
N THR A 47 -10.98 10.57 -12.99
CA THR A 47 -12.00 9.53 -12.76
C THR A 47 -12.91 9.85 -11.57
N THR A 48 -14.21 9.88 -11.84
CA THR A 48 -15.30 9.94 -10.87
C THR A 48 -15.95 8.56 -10.73
N PRO A 49 -16.72 8.30 -9.66
CA PRO A 49 -17.47 7.05 -9.51
C PRO A 49 -18.29 6.67 -10.75
N GLU A 50 -18.93 7.66 -11.39
CA GLU A 50 -19.74 7.45 -12.60
C GLU A 50 -18.92 7.09 -13.85
N THR A 51 -17.66 7.53 -13.93
CA THR A 51 -16.80 7.32 -15.10
C THR A 51 -15.88 6.10 -14.98
N LEU A 52 -15.89 5.41 -13.83
CA LEU A 52 -15.18 4.14 -13.64
C LEU A 52 -15.67 3.04 -14.59
N GLY A 53 -16.93 3.13 -15.03
CA GLY A 53 -17.53 2.15 -15.93
C GLY A 53 -17.92 0.82 -15.26
N THR A 54 -17.82 0.74 -13.93
CA THR A 54 -18.34 -0.35 -13.10
C THR A 54 -18.86 0.20 -11.76
N SER A 55 -19.59 -0.62 -11.02
CA SER A 55 -20.08 -0.28 -9.67
C SER A 55 -18.98 -0.42 -8.62
N LEU A 56 -19.01 0.42 -7.59
CA LEU A 56 -18.14 0.33 -6.42
C LEU A 56 -18.35 -0.95 -5.61
N ALA A 57 -19.47 -1.66 -5.82
CA ALA A 57 -19.76 -2.95 -5.21
C ALA A 57 -18.82 -4.08 -5.63
N GLU A 58 -18.11 -3.96 -6.76
CA GLU A 58 -17.13 -4.96 -7.19
C GLU A 58 -15.79 -4.85 -6.44
N PHE A 59 -15.55 -3.76 -5.72
CA PHE A 59 -14.29 -3.52 -5.01
C PHE A 59 -14.39 -3.84 -3.53
N SER A 60 -13.33 -4.45 -2.98
CA SER A 60 -13.21 -4.74 -1.55
C SER A 60 -12.53 -3.61 -0.76
N ALA A 61 -11.72 -2.78 -1.42
CA ALA A 61 -11.07 -1.63 -0.81
C ALA A 61 -10.84 -0.50 -1.83
N LEU A 62 -10.90 0.73 -1.35
CA LEU A 62 -10.60 1.95 -2.09
C LEU A 62 -9.42 2.66 -1.43
N VAL A 63 -8.29 2.76 -2.12
CA VAL A 63 -7.13 3.53 -1.67
C VAL A 63 -7.12 4.89 -2.37
N PHE A 64 -7.43 5.95 -1.62
CA PHE A 64 -7.43 7.33 -2.12
C PHE A 64 -6.13 8.03 -1.73
N ILE A 65 -5.48 8.68 -2.70
CA ILE A 65 -4.16 9.28 -2.50
C ILE A 65 -4.27 10.81 -2.53
N ILE A 66 -3.85 11.46 -1.45
CA ILE A 66 -3.76 12.91 -1.30
C ILE A 66 -2.29 13.29 -1.22
N ASP A 67 -1.82 14.20 -2.06
CA ASP A 67 -0.48 14.75 -1.96
C ASP A 67 -0.40 15.73 -0.77
N ILE A 68 0.57 15.56 0.12
CA ILE A 68 0.72 16.41 1.33
C ILE A 68 1.16 17.85 1.00
N HIS A 69 1.74 18.07 -0.17
CA HIS A 69 2.25 19.38 -0.60
C HIS A 69 1.23 20.22 -1.36
N ASP A 70 0.35 19.57 -2.10
CA ASP A 70 -0.59 20.26 -2.98
C ASP A 70 -1.82 20.77 -2.21
N MET A 71 -2.59 21.63 -2.89
CA MET A 71 -3.87 22.09 -2.39
C MET A 71 -4.83 20.91 -2.23
N TYR A 72 -5.10 20.52 -0.98
CA TYR A 72 -5.93 19.36 -0.65
C TYR A 72 -7.43 19.59 -0.84
N GLN A 73 -7.90 20.83 -1.05
CA GLN A 73 -9.33 21.14 -1.21
C GLN A 73 -10.00 20.33 -2.33
N SER A 74 -9.38 20.28 -3.52
CA SER A 74 -9.92 19.53 -4.65
C SER A 74 -9.87 18.00 -4.42
N PRO A 75 -8.75 17.40 -3.96
CA PRO A 75 -8.73 15.99 -3.56
C PRO A 75 -9.79 15.63 -2.53
N ILE A 76 -10.01 16.45 -1.50
CA ILE A 76 -10.99 16.18 -0.44
C ILE A 76 -12.41 16.19 -1.01
N ALA A 77 -12.78 17.20 -1.81
CA ALA A 77 -14.08 17.25 -2.48
C ALA A 77 -14.36 15.98 -3.30
N ARG A 78 -13.34 15.45 -3.96
CA ARG A 78 -13.47 14.20 -4.73
C ARG A 78 -13.54 12.97 -3.83
N LEU A 79 -12.77 12.92 -2.75
CA LEU A 79 -12.91 11.85 -1.77
C LEU A 79 -14.35 11.76 -1.27
N LEU A 80 -15.00 12.89 -1.00
CA LEU A 80 -16.42 12.94 -0.64
C LEU A 80 -17.32 12.33 -1.71
N GLU A 81 -17.11 12.64 -2.99
CA GLU A 81 -17.88 12.00 -4.09
C GLU A 81 -17.76 10.47 -4.05
N TYR A 82 -16.56 9.94 -3.80
CA TYR A 82 -16.33 8.50 -3.66
C TYR A 82 -16.97 7.92 -2.40
N VAL A 83 -16.91 8.62 -1.27
CA VAL A 83 -17.53 8.18 -0.01
C VAL A 83 -19.05 8.13 -0.15
N VAL A 84 -19.67 9.15 -0.77
CA VAL A 84 -21.12 9.20 -1.03
C VAL A 84 -21.54 8.05 -1.93
N ALA A 85 -20.78 7.78 -3.00
CA ALA A 85 -21.05 6.67 -3.90
C ALA A 85 -20.83 5.30 -3.23
N ALA A 86 -19.81 5.17 -2.39
CA ALA A 86 -19.58 3.96 -1.61
C ALA A 86 -20.70 3.71 -0.61
N ALA A 87 -21.19 4.75 0.07
CA ALA A 87 -22.29 4.65 1.02
C ALA A 87 -23.58 4.10 0.40
N SER A 88 -23.84 4.41 -0.87
CA SER A 88 -25.03 3.95 -1.58
C SER A 88 -24.86 2.56 -2.22
N GLU A 89 -23.67 2.25 -2.74
CA GLU A 89 -23.43 1.01 -3.50
C GLU A 89 -22.82 -0.12 -2.66
N ASN A 90 -21.91 0.20 -1.72
CA ASN A 90 -21.19 -0.77 -0.91
C ASN A 90 -20.77 -0.18 0.46
N PRO A 91 -21.63 -0.28 1.48
CA PRO A 91 -21.36 0.23 2.83
C PRO A 91 -20.17 -0.44 3.53
N ASP A 92 -19.82 -1.67 3.14
CA ASP A 92 -18.73 -2.46 3.73
C ASP A 92 -17.37 -2.20 3.04
N LEU A 93 -17.32 -1.27 2.07
CA LEU A 93 -16.10 -0.92 1.36
C LEU A 93 -15.06 -0.33 2.32
N ASN A 94 -13.86 -0.92 2.36
CA ASN A 94 -12.75 -0.37 3.13
C ASN A 94 -12.18 0.87 2.43
N ILE A 95 -12.35 2.06 3.00
CA ILE A 95 -11.82 3.31 2.43
C ILE A 95 -10.55 3.74 3.19
N GLU A 96 -9.45 3.84 2.45
CA GLU A 96 -8.11 4.08 2.96
C GLU A 96 -7.53 5.34 2.31
N VAL A 97 -7.14 6.33 3.12
CA VAL A 97 -6.61 7.60 2.65
C VAL A 97 -5.11 7.66 2.88
N PHE A 98 -4.34 7.64 1.80
CA PHE A 98 -2.90 7.78 1.83
C PHE A 98 -2.53 9.25 1.64
N VAL A 99 -2.06 9.88 2.71
CA VAL A 99 -1.40 11.19 2.64
C VAL A 99 0.04 10.94 2.20
N HIS A 100 0.31 11.22 0.94
CA HIS A 100 1.48 10.77 0.21
C HIS A 100 2.51 11.88 -0.01
N LYS A 101 3.72 11.49 -0.41
CA LYS A 101 4.91 12.35 -0.57
C LYS A 101 5.41 12.98 0.73
N SER A 102 5.26 12.26 1.86
CA SER A 102 5.67 12.78 3.17
C SER A 102 7.16 13.05 3.29
N GLU A 103 8.01 12.49 2.43
CA GLU A 103 9.47 12.67 2.39
C GLU A 103 9.92 14.11 2.16
N ALA A 104 9.11 14.93 1.49
CA ALA A 104 9.51 16.27 1.09
C ALA A 104 9.20 17.33 2.17
N LEU A 105 8.57 16.94 3.28
CA LEU A 105 8.41 17.79 4.46
C LEU A 105 9.41 17.42 5.56
N PRO A 106 9.88 18.38 6.37
CA PRO A 106 10.64 18.09 7.58
C PRO A 106 9.75 17.42 8.63
N GLU A 107 10.34 16.54 9.47
CA GLU A 107 9.58 15.71 10.44
C GLU A 107 8.62 16.51 11.33
N ASP A 108 9.04 17.68 11.81
CA ASP A 108 8.22 18.55 12.67
C ASP A 108 6.92 18.98 11.98
N LEU A 109 6.96 19.22 10.66
CA LEU A 109 5.81 19.66 9.87
C LEU A 109 4.98 18.49 9.34
N LYS A 110 5.57 17.29 9.17
CA LYS A 110 4.85 16.12 8.63
C LYS A 110 3.58 15.83 9.42
N TYR A 111 3.71 15.74 10.74
CA TYR A 111 2.60 15.38 11.62
C TYR A 111 1.56 16.50 11.76
N GLU A 112 1.99 17.76 11.70
CA GLU A 112 1.08 18.91 11.71
C GLU A 112 0.21 18.94 10.45
N HIS A 113 0.83 18.85 9.27
CA HIS A 113 0.11 18.81 7.99
C HIS A 113 -0.79 17.59 7.88
N PHE A 114 -0.30 16.42 8.31
CA PHE A 114 -1.09 15.19 8.34
C PHE A 114 -2.35 15.34 9.20
N ARG A 115 -2.22 15.83 10.43
CA ARG A 115 -3.35 16.07 11.33
C ARG A 115 -4.32 17.11 10.77
N HIS A 116 -3.80 18.14 10.11
CA HIS A 116 -4.62 19.16 9.48
C HIS A 116 -5.48 18.58 8.35
N ILE A 117 -4.89 17.79 7.45
CA ILE A 117 -5.62 17.10 6.37
C ILE A 117 -6.68 16.16 6.95
N GLN A 118 -6.32 15.35 7.97
CA GLN A 118 -7.26 14.46 8.64
C GLN A 118 -8.46 15.22 9.20
N THR A 119 -8.20 16.30 9.94
CA THR A 119 -9.25 17.13 10.54
C THR A 119 -10.16 17.69 9.46
N ARG A 120 -9.59 18.20 8.37
CA ARG A 120 -10.36 18.78 7.29
C ARG A 120 -11.22 17.76 6.54
N VAL A 121 -10.71 16.56 6.30
CA VAL A 121 -11.50 15.48 5.68
C VAL A 121 -12.68 15.12 6.58
N LEU A 122 -12.45 14.95 7.88
CA LEU A 122 -13.49 14.60 8.85
C LEU A 122 -14.54 15.71 9.01
N GLU A 123 -14.13 16.99 8.99
CA GLU A 123 -15.06 18.13 9.01
C GLU A 123 -16.00 18.12 7.79
N GLU A 124 -15.45 17.96 6.58
CA GLU A 124 -16.28 17.97 5.37
C GLU A 124 -17.22 16.75 5.30
N LEU A 125 -16.81 15.61 5.85
CA LEU A 125 -17.67 14.43 5.98
C LEU A 125 -18.79 14.62 7.00
N PHE A 126 -18.48 15.29 8.09
CA PHE A 126 -19.47 15.66 9.10
C PHE A 126 -20.50 16.63 8.51
N ASP A 127 -20.05 17.64 7.78
CA ASP A 127 -20.93 18.60 7.09
C ASP A 127 -21.82 17.93 6.03
N ALA A 128 -21.34 16.84 5.42
CA ALA A 128 -22.09 16.04 4.46
C ALA A 128 -22.98 14.94 5.08
N GLU A 129 -22.99 14.78 6.42
CA GLU A 129 -23.72 13.73 7.16
C GLU A 129 -23.24 12.29 6.89
N TYR A 130 -21.95 12.10 6.55
CA TYR A 130 -21.32 10.78 6.32
C TYR A 130 -20.24 10.44 7.36
N ASP A 131 -20.32 11.00 8.57
CA ASP A 131 -19.35 10.82 9.65
C ASP A 131 -19.27 9.38 10.19
N GLN A 132 -20.30 8.57 9.93
CA GLN A 132 -20.36 7.17 10.35
C GLN A 132 -19.46 6.23 9.55
N ILE A 133 -18.97 6.66 8.38
CA ILE A 133 -18.14 5.81 7.50
C ILE A 133 -16.69 5.84 8.01
N PRO A 134 -16.13 4.68 8.43
CA PRO A 134 -14.78 4.64 8.97
C PRO A 134 -13.74 4.85 7.86
N LEU A 135 -12.97 5.92 7.97
CA LEU A 135 -11.80 6.20 7.13
C LEU A 135 -10.52 5.97 7.93
N ASN A 136 -9.56 5.26 7.33
CA ASN A 136 -8.22 5.17 7.92
C ASN A 136 -7.24 5.98 7.11
N PHE A 137 -6.34 6.63 7.82
CA PHE A 137 -5.38 7.55 7.25
C PHE A 137 -3.97 7.02 7.46
N TYR A 138 -3.17 7.09 6.41
CA TYR A 138 -1.78 6.64 6.44
C TYR A 138 -0.88 7.72 5.88
N LEU A 139 0.21 8.01 6.60
CA LEU A 139 1.29 8.83 6.09
C LEU A 139 2.23 7.95 5.27
N THR A 140 2.42 8.25 3.99
CA THR A 140 3.17 7.38 3.07
C THR A 140 4.22 8.14 2.26
N SER A 141 5.27 7.43 1.90
CA SER A 141 6.37 7.87 1.04
C SER A 141 6.83 6.67 0.22
N VAL A 142 7.19 6.88 -1.06
CA VAL A 142 7.82 5.83 -1.87
C VAL A 142 9.30 5.62 -1.53
N TYR A 143 9.92 6.56 -0.83
CA TYR A 143 11.34 6.51 -0.46
C TYR A 143 11.59 5.76 0.84
N ASP A 144 10.56 5.60 1.66
CA ASP A 144 10.62 4.93 2.96
C ASP A 144 9.74 3.67 2.98
N HIS A 145 9.83 2.88 4.05
CA HIS A 145 9.02 1.66 4.19
C HIS A 145 7.57 1.91 4.59
N THR A 146 7.17 3.17 4.82
CA THR A 146 5.81 3.54 5.25
C THR A 146 4.75 3.12 4.24
N ILE A 147 5.07 3.12 2.95
CA ILE A 147 4.14 2.62 1.92
C ILE A 147 3.93 1.11 2.01
N HIS A 148 4.97 0.34 2.35
CA HIS A 148 4.86 -1.11 2.55
C HIS A 148 4.02 -1.41 3.78
N GLU A 149 4.21 -0.66 4.88
CA GLU A 149 3.41 -0.81 6.09
C GLU A 149 1.94 -0.47 5.84
N ALA A 150 1.66 0.69 5.22
CA ALA A 150 0.31 1.12 4.93
C ALA A 150 -0.42 0.12 4.04
N PHE A 151 0.22 -0.33 2.96
CA PHE A 151 -0.41 -1.28 2.03
C PHE A 151 -0.57 -2.68 2.65
N SER A 152 0.34 -3.11 3.54
CA SER A 152 0.17 -4.36 4.31
C SER A 152 -1.08 -4.31 5.19
N ARG A 153 -1.37 -3.16 5.83
CA ARG A 153 -2.60 -2.96 6.61
C ARG A 153 -3.86 -2.97 5.75
N VAL A 154 -3.80 -2.47 4.52
CA VAL A 154 -4.91 -2.60 3.57
C VAL A 154 -5.11 -4.07 3.20
N LEU A 155 -4.03 -4.77 2.89
CA LEU A 155 -4.06 -6.19 2.54
C LEU A 155 -4.66 -7.06 3.66
N HIS A 156 -4.33 -6.76 4.92
CA HIS A 156 -4.89 -7.46 6.09
C HIS A 156 -6.42 -7.46 6.10
N LYS A 157 -7.06 -6.34 5.71
CA LYS A 157 -8.52 -6.22 5.69
C LYS A 157 -9.17 -7.00 4.54
N LEU A 158 -8.39 -7.37 3.53
CA LEU A 158 -8.85 -8.15 2.39
C LEU A 158 -8.76 -9.66 2.62
N ILE A 159 -8.06 -10.10 3.66
CA ILE A 159 -7.81 -11.52 3.91
C ILE A 159 -8.73 -12.03 5.02
N ASP A 160 -9.79 -12.76 4.65
CA ASP A 160 -10.74 -13.37 5.60
C ASP A 160 -10.09 -14.36 6.58
N SER A 161 -9.01 -15.01 6.16
CA SER A 161 -8.29 -16.02 6.95
C SER A 161 -7.19 -15.45 7.85
N LEU A 162 -7.05 -14.11 7.90
CA LEU A 162 -6.02 -13.44 8.70
C LEU A 162 -6.04 -13.87 10.18
N PRO A 163 -7.19 -13.94 10.89
CA PRO A 163 -7.21 -14.30 12.31
C PRO A 163 -6.59 -15.68 12.59
N TYR A 164 -6.73 -16.63 11.67
CA TYR A 164 -6.12 -17.96 11.80
C TYR A 164 -4.61 -17.89 11.64
N MET A 165 -4.10 -17.06 10.71
CA MET A 165 -2.67 -16.87 10.51
C MET A 165 -2.02 -16.15 11.70
N GLU A 166 -2.69 -15.14 12.26
CA GLU A 166 -2.23 -14.45 13.47
C GLU A 166 -2.16 -15.41 14.67
N GLU A 167 -3.17 -16.26 14.86
CA GLU A 167 -3.17 -17.28 15.92
C GLU A 167 -2.01 -18.28 15.76
N LEU A 168 -1.72 -18.72 14.54
CA LEU A 168 -0.57 -19.58 14.26
C LEU A 168 0.77 -18.90 14.59
N LEU A 169 0.91 -17.61 14.25
CA LEU A 169 2.10 -16.83 14.59
C LEU A 169 2.23 -16.62 16.10
N ASN A 170 1.12 -16.42 16.82
CA ASN A 170 1.11 -16.30 18.28
C ASN A 170 1.58 -17.61 18.94
N VAL A 171 1.08 -18.75 18.49
CA VAL A 171 1.51 -20.08 18.96
C VAL A 171 2.99 -20.30 18.64
N TYR A 172 3.45 -19.89 17.46
CA TYR A 172 4.87 -19.97 17.09
C TYR A 172 5.75 -19.16 18.05
N CYS A 173 5.45 -17.86 18.24
CA CYS A 173 6.21 -16.98 19.13
C CYS A 173 6.24 -17.50 20.57
N ALA A 174 5.10 -18.00 21.08
CA ALA A 174 5.00 -18.54 22.43
C ALA A 174 5.90 -19.77 22.66
N ASN A 175 6.05 -20.62 21.65
CA ASN A 175 6.86 -21.84 21.74
C ASN A 175 8.34 -21.62 21.39
N SER A 176 8.65 -20.68 20.50
CA SER A 176 10.01 -20.46 19.99
C SER A 176 10.79 -19.39 20.76
N GLN A 177 10.16 -18.70 21.73
CA GLN A 177 10.70 -17.52 22.40
C GLN A 177 11.11 -16.40 21.41
N SER A 178 10.47 -16.33 20.24
CA SER A 178 10.67 -15.21 19.31
C SER A 178 9.99 -13.96 19.87
N SER A 179 10.68 -12.82 19.84
CA SER A 179 10.13 -11.56 20.31
C SER A 179 9.07 -10.97 19.36
N LYS A 180 9.18 -11.29 18.07
CA LYS A 180 8.29 -10.82 17.00
C LYS A 180 8.30 -11.83 15.85
N ALA A 181 7.19 -11.97 15.14
CA ALA A 181 7.14 -12.77 13.91
C ALA A 181 6.29 -12.08 12.84
N PHE A 182 6.83 -12.06 11.63
CA PHE A 182 6.15 -11.55 10.45
C PHE A 182 6.09 -12.63 9.38
N LEU A 183 4.97 -12.68 8.67
CA LEU A 183 4.81 -13.46 7.45
C LEU A 183 4.81 -12.48 6.27
N PHE A 184 5.82 -12.54 5.42
CA PHE A 184 5.96 -11.64 4.28
C PHE A 184 5.70 -12.34 2.95
N ASP A 185 5.11 -11.61 2.01
CA ASP A 185 5.31 -11.89 0.58
C ASP A 185 6.70 -11.38 0.17
N VAL A 186 7.52 -12.28 -0.40
CA VAL A 186 8.93 -12.02 -0.71
C VAL A 186 9.08 -10.99 -1.83
N HIS A 187 8.19 -11.00 -2.82
CA HIS A 187 8.31 -10.14 -3.99
C HIS A 187 7.86 -8.71 -3.70
N SER A 188 6.66 -8.55 -3.15
CA SER A 188 6.12 -7.22 -2.81
C SER A 188 6.67 -6.65 -1.50
N ARG A 189 7.30 -7.48 -0.66
CA ARG A 189 7.75 -7.14 0.70
C ARG A 189 6.63 -6.65 1.60
N LEU A 190 5.39 -6.98 1.27
CA LEU A 190 4.23 -6.72 2.12
C LEU A 190 4.14 -7.81 3.18
N TYR A 191 3.93 -7.44 4.44
CA TYR A 191 3.61 -8.45 5.45
C TYR A 191 2.12 -8.79 5.36
N VAL A 192 1.85 -10.08 5.29
CA VAL A 192 0.52 -10.67 5.15
C VAL A 192 -0.12 -10.88 6.51
N ALA A 193 0.69 -11.21 7.51
CA ALA A 193 0.26 -11.42 8.89
C ALA A 193 1.41 -11.13 9.85
N THR A 194 1.06 -10.77 11.08
CA THR A 194 2.00 -10.55 12.19
C THR A 194 1.41 -11.16 13.47
N ASP A 195 2.26 -11.49 14.44
CA ASP A 195 1.79 -11.82 15.78
C ASP A 195 1.16 -10.60 16.49
N ALA A 196 0.41 -10.86 17.57
CA ALA A 196 -0.40 -9.87 18.30
C ALA A 196 0.41 -8.76 19.03
N SER A 197 1.74 -8.88 19.13
CA SER A 197 2.55 -7.81 19.68
C SER A 197 2.51 -6.56 18.77
N PRO A 198 2.61 -5.34 19.32
CA PRO A 198 2.62 -4.13 18.50
C PRO A 198 3.77 -4.14 17.49
N VAL A 199 3.48 -3.68 16.27
CA VAL A 199 4.51 -3.54 15.23
C VAL A 199 5.33 -2.30 15.50
N ASP A 200 6.60 -2.51 15.84
CA ASP A 200 7.59 -1.43 15.91
C ASP A 200 8.11 -1.11 14.50
N THR A 201 8.06 0.17 14.12
CA THR A 201 8.47 0.64 12.79
C THR A 201 9.93 0.34 12.50
N ALA A 202 10.83 0.44 13.49
CA ALA A 202 12.25 0.14 13.28
C ALA A 202 12.47 -1.35 12.98
N THR A 203 11.79 -2.23 13.71
CA THR A 203 11.84 -3.68 13.48
C THR A 203 11.27 -4.05 12.10
N HIS A 204 10.13 -3.47 11.70
CA HIS A 204 9.56 -3.67 10.38
C HIS A 204 10.53 -3.26 9.25
N ASN A 205 11.13 -2.08 9.37
CA ASN A 205 12.08 -1.57 8.37
C ASN A 205 13.28 -2.51 8.21
N LEU A 206 13.84 -2.99 9.33
CA LEU A 206 14.94 -3.93 9.33
C LEU A 206 14.56 -5.25 8.61
N CYS A 207 13.36 -5.77 8.84
CA CYS A 207 12.87 -6.97 8.15
C CYS A 207 12.73 -6.75 6.63
N CYS A 208 12.20 -5.59 6.20
CA CYS A 208 12.08 -5.24 4.79
C CYS A 208 13.45 -5.14 4.09
N ASP A 209 14.42 -4.49 4.73
CA ASP A 209 15.79 -4.39 4.22
C ASP A 209 16.47 -5.76 4.14
N TYR A 210 16.24 -6.60 5.15
CA TYR A 210 16.77 -7.95 5.18
C TYR A 210 16.20 -8.81 4.04
N LEU A 211 14.90 -8.73 3.77
CA LEU A 211 14.27 -9.40 2.64
C LEU A 211 14.80 -8.91 1.30
N GLN A 212 14.94 -7.60 1.13
CA GLN A 212 15.51 -7.02 -0.09
C GLN A 212 16.94 -7.52 -0.33
N MET A 213 17.75 -7.58 0.74
CA MET A 213 19.10 -8.13 0.68
C MET A 213 19.07 -9.61 0.29
N LEU A 214 18.25 -10.45 0.94
CA LEU A 214 18.14 -11.86 0.59
C LEU A 214 17.68 -12.09 -0.86
N TYR A 215 16.71 -11.30 -1.33
CA TYR A 215 16.21 -11.37 -2.70
C TYR A 215 17.27 -10.97 -3.73
N ALA A 216 18.07 -9.93 -3.45
CA ALA A 216 19.17 -9.52 -4.31
C ALA A 216 20.34 -10.53 -4.30
N PHE A 217 20.64 -11.13 -3.15
CA PHE A 217 21.75 -12.09 -3.01
C PHE A 217 21.42 -13.48 -3.57
N GLY A 218 20.18 -13.95 -3.46
CA GLY A 218 19.77 -15.30 -3.86
C GLY A 218 20.16 -15.69 -5.30
N PRO A 219 19.84 -14.86 -6.31
CA PRO A 219 20.19 -15.12 -7.71
C PRO A 219 21.70 -15.19 -7.97
N LEU A 220 22.52 -14.41 -7.23
CA LEU A 220 23.97 -14.35 -7.44
C LEU A 220 24.65 -15.72 -7.26
N TYR A 221 24.12 -16.53 -6.34
CA TYR A 221 24.69 -17.84 -6.00
C TYR A 221 23.90 -19.03 -6.59
N LYS A 222 22.76 -18.78 -7.26
CA LYS A 222 21.94 -19.82 -7.90
C LYS A 222 22.72 -20.58 -8.99
N CYS A 223 23.73 -19.95 -9.59
CA CYS A 223 24.49 -20.46 -10.72
C CYS A 223 25.83 -21.14 -10.36
N VAL A 224 26.01 -21.64 -9.12
CA VAL A 224 27.25 -22.34 -8.73
C VAL A 224 27.27 -23.81 -9.20
N ARG A 225 26.16 -24.37 -9.70
CA ARG A 225 26.06 -25.81 -10.06
C ARG A 225 25.81 -26.17 -11.53
N LEU A 226 25.70 -25.22 -12.47
CA LEU A 226 25.38 -25.53 -13.88
C LEU A 226 26.53 -25.31 -14.88
N TYR A 227 27.77 -25.10 -14.41
CA TYR A 227 28.94 -25.06 -15.30
C TYR A 227 29.48 -26.46 -15.61
N THR A 228 28.72 -27.21 -16.40
CA THR A 228 29.30 -27.88 -17.56
C THR A 228 28.89 -27.05 -18.78
N ALA A 229 29.78 -26.16 -19.23
CA ALA A 229 29.85 -25.45 -20.54
C ALA A 229 28.52 -25.12 -21.27
N VAL A 230 28.28 -23.90 -21.75
CA VAL A 230 28.98 -23.29 -22.90
C VAL A 230 28.84 -21.76 -22.83
N HIS A 231 29.96 -21.06 -22.90
CA HIS A 231 30.01 -19.64 -23.25
C HIS A 231 30.47 -19.50 -24.70
N LYS A 232 29.65 -18.88 -25.55
CA LYS A 232 30.11 -18.30 -26.82
C LYS A 232 29.58 -16.88 -26.93
N PHE A 233 30.50 -15.93 -26.80
CA PHE A 233 30.29 -14.53 -27.15
C PHE A 233 30.67 -14.30 -28.61
N ARG A 234 29.88 -13.52 -29.33
CA ARG A 234 30.27 -12.91 -30.60
C ARG A 234 29.83 -11.44 -30.57
N CYS A 235 30.78 -10.54 -30.84
CA CYS A 235 30.54 -9.12 -31.03
C CYS A 235 29.77 -8.85 -32.33
#